data_AF-A0A643CK87-F1
#
_entry.id   AF-A0A643CK87-F1
#
_cell.length_a   1.000
_cell.length_b   1.000
_cell.length_c   1.000
_cell.angle_alpha   90.00
_cell.angle_beta   90.00
_cell.angle_gamma   90.00
#
_symmetry.space_group_name_H-M   'P 1'
#
loop_
_entity.id
_entity.type
_entity.pdbx_description
1 polymer ?
#
loop_
_entity_poly.entity_id
_entity_poly.type
_entity_poly.pdbx_seq_one_letter_code
_entity_poly.pdbx_strand_id
1 'polypeptide(L)'
;TDIYGLAKKCNLTERQVERWFRSRRNQDRPCRMKKFQEACWRFTFYLMITIAGIAFLYDKPWVYDLWEVWNGYPRQPLLPSQYWYYILEMSFYWSLLFSLGSDIKRKDFLAHVIHHLAAVSLMSFSWCANYIRSGTLVMILHDVADIWLE
;
A
#
# COMPACT_ATOMS: atom_id res chain seq x y z
N THR A 1 -12.04 13.53 -32.38
CA THR A 1 -12.69 12.34 -32.98
C THR A 1 -13.96 12.83 -33.63
N ASP A 2 -14.07 12.67 -34.94
CA ASP A 2 -15.14 13.31 -35.72
C ASP A 2 -16.46 12.53 -35.58
N ILE A 3 -17.34 13.01 -34.68
CA ILE A 3 -18.64 12.37 -34.36
C ILE A 3 -19.51 12.26 -35.62
N TYR A 4 -19.43 13.27 -36.49
CA TYR A 4 -20.17 13.33 -37.75
C TYR A 4 -19.75 12.21 -38.72
N GLY A 5 -18.45 11.98 -38.86
CA GLY A 5 -17.92 10.89 -39.68
C GLY A 5 -18.34 9.49 -39.19
N LEU A 6 -18.42 9.31 -37.87
CA LEU A 6 -18.92 8.07 -37.26
C LEU A 6 -20.43 7.89 -37.46
N ALA A 7 -21.22 8.95 -37.25
CA ALA A 7 -22.66 8.95 -37.48
C ALA A 7 -23.00 8.53 -38.92
N LYS A 8 -22.29 9.10 -39.90
CA LYS A 8 -22.44 8.77 -41.32
C LYS A 8 -22.04 7.32 -41.66
N LYS A 9 -20.93 6.82 -41.08
CA LYS A 9 -20.48 5.42 -41.30
C LYS A 9 -21.42 4.39 -40.68
N CYS A 10 -21.97 4.68 -39.51
CA CYS A 10 -22.84 3.76 -38.77
C CYS A 10 -24.33 3.92 -39.11
N ASN A 11 -24.68 4.86 -40.00
CA ASN A 11 -26.06 5.19 -40.33
C ASN A 11 -26.90 5.55 -39.08
N LEU A 12 -26.25 6.24 -38.13
CA LEU A 12 -26.84 6.67 -36.86
C LEU A 12 -26.90 8.19 -36.80
N THR A 13 -27.79 8.72 -35.98
CA THR A 13 -27.81 10.15 -35.65
C THR A 13 -26.63 10.50 -34.74
N GLU A 14 -26.13 11.74 -34.82
CA GLU A 14 -25.09 12.24 -33.93
C GLU A 14 -25.46 12.06 -32.44
N ARG A 15 -26.74 12.30 -32.09
CA ARG A 15 -27.26 12.07 -30.72
C ARG A 15 -27.18 10.61 -30.28
N GLN A 16 -27.37 9.64 -31.17
CA GLN A 16 -27.21 8.22 -30.85
C GLN A 16 -25.75 7.87 -30.62
N VAL A 17 -24.84 8.40 -31.44
CA VAL A 17 -23.39 8.23 -31.28
C VAL A 17 -22.92 8.85 -29.97
N GLU A 18 -23.38 10.06 -29.62
CA GLU A 18 -23.08 10.71 -28.34
C GLU A 18 -23.61 9.93 -27.13
N ARG A 19 -24.87 9.44 -27.20
CA ARG A 19 -25.43 8.57 -26.13
C ARG A 19 -24.64 7.30 -25.99
N TRP A 20 -24.22 6.69 -27.10
CA TRP A 20 -23.40 5.49 -27.08
C TRP A 20 -22.04 5.74 -26.41
N PHE A 21 -21.32 6.81 -26.78
CA PHE A 21 -20.06 7.18 -26.12
C PHE A 21 -20.25 7.46 -24.62
N ARG A 22 -21.35 8.13 -24.25
CA ARG A 22 -21.67 8.41 -22.85
C ARG A 22 -21.97 7.13 -22.06
N SER A 23 -22.72 6.20 -22.65
CA SER A 23 -23.03 4.89 -22.07
C SER A 23 -21.78 4.02 -21.96
N ARG A 24 -20.93 4.00 -22.99
CA ARG A 24 -19.68 3.25 -23.03
C ARG A 24 -18.72 3.71 -21.93
N ARG A 25 -18.54 5.02 -21.79
CA ARG A 25 -17.74 5.62 -20.71
C ARG A 25 -18.29 5.33 -19.31
N ASN A 26 -19.61 5.11 -19.17
CA ASN A 26 -20.22 4.69 -17.92
C ASN A 26 -20.09 3.18 -17.66
N GLN A 27 -20.00 2.34 -18.70
CA GLN A 27 -19.70 0.91 -18.56
C GLN A 27 -18.26 0.65 -18.10
N ASP A 28 -17.32 1.50 -18.52
CA ASP A 28 -15.91 1.41 -18.08
C ASP A 28 -15.69 1.91 -16.64
N ARG A 29 -16.72 2.47 -15.97
CA ARG A 29 -16.62 2.81 -14.55
C ARG A 29 -16.67 1.52 -13.72
N PRO A 30 -15.69 1.28 -12.83
CA PRO A 30 -15.76 0.15 -11.91
C PRO A 30 -17.08 0.22 -11.13
N CYS A 31 -17.81 -0.89 -11.06
CA CYS A 31 -19.01 -0.99 -10.24
C CYS A 31 -18.69 -0.52 -8.82
N ARG A 32 -19.59 0.26 -8.22
CA ARG A 32 -19.43 0.77 -6.84
C ARG A 32 -19.07 -0.32 -5.84
N MET A 33 -19.61 -1.53 -6.05
CA MET A 33 -19.30 -2.71 -5.24
C MET A 33 -17.84 -3.19 -5.37
N LYS A 34 -17.23 -3.14 -6.56
CA LYS A 34 -15.82 -3.51 -6.74
C LYS A 34 -14.89 -2.58 -5.97
N LYS A 35 -15.14 -1.27 -6.04
CA LYS A 35 -14.38 -0.27 -5.26
C LYS A 35 -14.54 -0.45 -3.76
N PHE A 36 -15.76 -0.77 -3.31
CA PHE A 36 -16.03 -1.03 -1.90
C PHE A 36 -15.31 -2.31 -1.44
N GLN A 37 -15.34 -3.37 -2.25
CA GLN A 37 -14.64 -4.61 -1.94
C GLN A 37 -13.13 -4.42 -1.89
N GLU A 38 -12.55 -3.67 -2.85
CA GLU A 38 -11.13 -3.29 -2.84
C GLU A 38 -10.77 -2.50 -1.58
N ALA A 39 -11.59 -1.54 -1.18
CA ALA A 39 -11.38 -0.75 0.04
C ALA A 39 -11.51 -1.59 1.33
N CYS A 40 -12.54 -2.43 1.43
CA CYS A 40 -12.74 -3.31 2.60
C CYS A 40 -11.63 -4.35 2.73
N TRP A 41 -11.17 -4.91 1.60
CA TRP A 41 -10.01 -5.79 1.58
C TRP A 41 -8.82 -5.04 2.17
N ARG A 42 -8.37 -3.94 1.54
CA ARG A 42 -7.24 -3.13 2.02
C ARG A 42 -7.34 -2.75 3.49
N PHE A 43 -8.48 -2.22 3.92
CA PHE A 43 -8.72 -1.87 5.33
C PHE A 43 -8.53 -3.06 6.28
N THR A 44 -9.09 -4.23 5.93
CA THR A 44 -8.93 -5.44 6.74
C THR A 44 -7.46 -5.87 6.79
N PHE A 45 -6.72 -5.75 5.68
CA PHE A 45 -5.28 -6.07 5.65
C PHE A 45 -4.47 -5.18 6.58
N TYR A 46 -4.60 -3.86 6.43
CA TYR A 46 -3.85 -2.93 7.28
C TYR A 46 -4.20 -3.11 8.75
N LEU A 47 -5.48 -3.29 9.07
CA LEU A 47 -5.92 -3.54 10.44
C LEU A 47 -5.26 -4.80 11.04
N MET A 48 -5.23 -5.89 10.28
CA MET A 48 -4.62 -7.15 10.76
C MET A 48 -3.11 -7.01 10.98
N ILE A 49 -2.41 -6.30 10.11
CA ILE A 49 -0.97 -6.05 10.22
C ILE A 49 -0.67 -5.14 11.41
N THR A 50 -1.42 -4.05 11.59
CA THR A 50 -1.25 -3.18 12.75
C THR A 50 -1.47 -3.93 14.07
N ILE A 51 -2.50 -4.78 14.15
CA ILE A 51 -2.75 -5.61 15.34
C ILE A 51 -1.58 -6.60 15.56
N ALA A 52 -1.10 -7.24 14.49
CA ALA A 52 0.04 -8.14 14.57
C ALA A 52 1.31 -7.42 15.04
N GLY A 53 1.62 -6.24 14.49
CA GLY A 53 2.76 -5.42 14.90
C GLY A 53 2.70 -5.06 16.37
N ILE A 54 1.55 -4.58 16.86
CA ILE A 54 1.32 -4.30 18.29
C ILE A 54 1.56 -5.57 19.12
N ALA A 55 1.02 -6.72 18.71
CA ALA A 55 1.19 -7.98 19.43
C ALA A 55 2.66 -8.45 19.48
N PHE A 56 3.43 -8.30 18.40
CA PHE A 56 4.86 -8.68 18.34
C PHE A 56 5.77 -7.76 19.15
N LEU A 57 5.33 -6.53 19.40
CA LEU A 57 6.10 -5.50 20.10
C LEU A 57 5.66 -5.26 21.54
N TYR A 58 4.48 -5.74 21.94
CA TYR A 58 3.90 -5.52 23.27
C TYR A 58 4.84 -5.91 24.43
N ASP A 59 5.60 -6.99 24.29
CA ASP A 59 6.49 -7.49 25.33
C ASP A 59 7.91 -6.88 25.27
N LYS A 60 8.14 -5.88 24.41
CA LYS A 60 9.49 -5.37 24.12
C LYS A 60 9.79 -4.07 24.88
N PRO A 61 10.93 -3.99 25.59
CA PRO A 61 11.25 -2.84 26.44
C PRO A 61 11.46 -1.55 25.63
N TRP A 62 11.96 -1.65 24.38
CA TRP A 62 12.20 -0.49 23.52
C TRP A 62 10.95 0.21 23.00
N VAL A 63 9.76 -0.37 23.22
CA VAL A 63 8.47 0.30 22.95
C VAL A 63 8.13 1.32 24.04
N TYR A 64 8.56 1.04 25.27
CA TYR A 64 8.26 1.87 26.44
C TYR A 64 9.40 2.84 26.77
N ASP A 65 10.65 2.45 26.50
CA ASP A 65 11.83 3.28 26.66
C ASP A 65 12.64 3.32 25.35
N LEU A 66 12.63 4.47 24.68
CA LEU A 66 13.36 4.67 23.43
C LEU A 66 14.87 4.59 23.60
N TRP A 67 15.41 4.74 24.83
CA TRP A 67 16.83 4.58 25.07
C TRP A 67 17.29 3.13 24.84
N GLU A 68 16.43 2.16 25.11
CA GLU A 68 16.69 0.74 24.88
C GLU A 68 16.83 0.39 23.38
N VAL A 69 16.39 1.27 22.47
CA VAL A 69 16.62 1.11 21.03
C VAL A 69 18.12 1.14 20.71
N TRP A 70 18.89 1.97 21.41
CA TRP A 70 20.33 2.17 21.16
C TRP A 70 21.20 1.23 21.98
N ASN A 71 20.64 0.64 23.03
CA ASN A 71 21.35 -0.26 23.91
C ASN A 71 21.88 -1.48 23.13
N GLY A 72 23.19 -1.71 23.20
CA GLY A 72 23.89 -2.78 22.48
C GLY A 72 24.07 -2.58 20.97
N TYR A 73 23.71 -1.43 20.40
CA TYR A 73 24.03 -1.11 19.00
C TYR A 73 25.56 -0.95 18.83
N PRO A 74 26.19 -1.46 17.74
CA PRO A 74 25.61 -2.14 16.59
C PRO A 74 25.46 -3.67 16.73
N ARG A 75 25.83 -4.28 17.86
CA ARG A 75 25.77 -5.73 18.08
C ARG A 75 24.50 -6.14 18.83
N GLN A 76 23.35 -5.87 18.23
CA GLN A 76 22.07 -6.29 18.79
C GLN A 76 21.77 -7.73 18.39
N PRO A 77 21.42 -8.62 19.35
CA PRO A 77 21.01 -9.97 19.03
C PRO A 77 19.63 -9.94 18.34
N LEU A 78 19.53 -10.60 17.19
CA LEU A 78 18.29 -10.73 16.45
C LEU A 78 17.40 -11.77 17.13
N LEU A 79 16.30 -11.32 17.73
CA LEU A 79 15.32 -12.22 18.32
C LEU A 79 14.50 -12.90 17.21
N PRO A 80 14.11 -14.18 17.35
CA PRO A 80 13.28 -14.87 16.37
C PRO A 80 11.96 -14.14 16.07
N SER A 81 11.34 -13.52 17.09
CA SER A 81 10.12 -12.74 16.92
C SER A 81 10.33 -11.50 16.03
N GLN A 82 11.47 -10.82 16.19
CA GLN A 82 11.83 -9.67 15.35
C GLN A 82 12.13 -10.11 13.92
N TYR A 83 12.84 -11.23 13.74
CA TYR A 83 13.10 -11.80 12.41
C TYR A 83 11.78 -12.06 11.66
N TRP A 84 10.86 -12.80 12.28
CA TRP A 84 9.58 -13.12 11.64
C TRP A 84 8.74 -11.89 11.37
N TYR A 85 8.68 -10.96 12.31
CA TYR A 85 7.96 -9.71 12.12
C TYR A 85 8.52 -8.93 10.92
N TYR A 86 9.84 -8.77 10.84
CA TYR A 86 10.49 -8.06 9.74
C TYR A 86 10.29 -8.73 8.38
N ILE A 87 10.40 -10.05 8.32
CA ILE A 87 10.22 -10.81 7.07
C ILE A 87 8.77 -10.75 6.60
N LEU A 88 7.80 -10.87 7.51
CA LEU A 88 6.37 -10.77 7.18
C LEU A 88 6.04 -9.36 6.67
N GLU A 89 6.49 -8.32 7.37
CA GLU A 89 6.29 -6.92 7.00
C GLU A 89 6.91 -6.61 5.63
N MET A 90 8.19 -6.94 5.44
CA MET A 90 8.87 -6.72 4.14
C MET A 90 8.18 -7.47 3.00
N SER A 91 7.79 -8.73 3.22
CA SER A 91 7.09 -9.52 2.20
C SER A 91 5.75 -8.89 1.83
N PHE A 92 5.04 -8.34 2.81
CA PHE A 92 3.79 -7.64 2.60
C PHE A 92 3.97 -6.37 1.76
N TYR A 93 4.87 -5.47 2.15
CA TYR A 93 5.13 -4.24 1.38
C TYR A 93 5.60 -4.55 -0.05
N TRP A 94 6.37 -5.63 -0.24
CA TRP A 94 6.75 -6.09 -1.58
C TRP A 94 5.55 -6.58 -2.40
N SER A 95 4.63 -7.32 -1.78
CA SER A 95 3.39 -7.77 -2.43
C SER A 95 2.49 -6.60 -2.85
N LEU A 96 2.46 -5.53 -2.05
CA LEU A 96 1.70 -4.31 -2.31
C LEU A 96 2.34 -3.52 -3.46
N LEU A 97 3.67 -3.42 -3.49
CA LEU A 97 4.43 -2.83 -4.58
C LEU A 97 4.15 -3.50 -5.94
N PHE A 98 4.06 -4.84 -5.96
CA PHE A 98 3.69 -5.56 -7.19
C PHE A 98 2.21 -5.41 -7.55
N SER A 99 1.32 -5.39 -6.56
CA SER A 99 -0.12 -5.22 -6.77
C SER A 99 -0.46 -3.84 -7.35
N LEU A 100 0.31 -2.81 -6.98
CA LEU A 100 0.23 -1.46 -7.56
C LEU A 100 0.42 -1.45 -9.09
N GLY A 101 1.22 -2.37 -9.65
CA GLY A 101 1.39 -2.48 -11.11
C GLY A 101 0.12 -2.83 -11.88
N SER A 102 -0.86 -3.45 -11.21
CA SER A 102 -2.15 -3.84 -11.79
C SER A 102 -3.26 -2.80 -11.54
N ASP A 103 -2.98 -1.80 -10.71
CA ASP A 103 -3.96 -0.80 -10.31
C ASP A 103 -4.17 0.28 -11.39
N ILE A 104 -5.39 0.81 -11.44
CA ILE A 104 -5.75 1.87 -12.39
C ILE A 104 -4.92 3.12 -12.07
N LYS A 105 -4.01 3.51 -12.98
CA LYS A 105 -3.20 4.74 -12.88
C LYS A 105 -4.08 5.97 -12.60
N ARG A 106 -4.15 6.36 -11.34
CA ARG A 106 -4.70 7.65 -10.89
C ARG A 106 -3.59 8.70 -10.87
N LYS A 107 -3.95 9.98 -10.77
CA LYS A 107 -2.97 11.08 -10.71
C LYS A 107 -2.01 10.96 -9.52
N ASP A 108 -2.48 10.35 -8.43
CA ASP A 108 -1.72 10.16 -7.19
C ASP A 108 -0.95 8.82 -7.14
N PHE A 109 -1.02 8.02 -8.21
CA PHE A 109 -0.38 6.71 -8.30
C PHE A 109 1.14 6.78 -8.10
N LEU A 110 1.79 7.77 -8.72
CA LEU A 110 3.24 7.92 -8.63
C LEU A 110 3.68 8.26 -7.21
N ALA A 111 2.94 9.12 -6.51
CA ALA A 111 3.22 9.47 -5.12
C ALA A 111 3.12 8.24 -4.22
N HIS A 112 2.07 7.44 -4.39
CA HIS A 112 1.84 6.21 -3.64
C HIS A 112 2.95 5.17 -3.92
N VAL A 113 3.40 5.00 -5.18
CA VAL A 113 4.52 4.12 -5.53
C VAL A 113 5.85 4.59 -4.93
N ILE A 114 6.14 5.90 -5.00
CA ILE A 114 7.36 6.47 -4.42
C ILE A 114 7.38 6.26 -2.90
N HIS A 115 6.23 6.46 -2.23
CA HIS A 115 6.07 6.21 -0.81
C HIS A 115 6.39 4.76 -0.44
N HIS A 116 5.81 3.78 -1.14
CA HIS A 116 6.06 2.35 -0.90
C HIS A 116 7.52 1.96 -1.18
N LEU A 117 8.12 2.53 -2.23
CA LEU A 117 9.52 2.29 -2.54
C LEU A 117 10.45 2.86 -1.45
N ALA A 118 10.11 4.05 -0.91
CA ALA A 118 10.83 4.64 0.21
C ALA A 118 10.69 3.80 1.48
N ALA A 119 9.48 3.31 1.79
CA ALA A 119 9.19 2.43 2.92
C ALA A 119 10.06 1.16 2.88
N VAL A 120 10.06 0.46 1.73
CA VAL A 120 10.86 -0.77 1.60
C VAL A 120 12.36 -0.48 1.63
N SER A 121 12.79 0.64 1.03
CA SER A 121 14.20 1.03 1.08
C SER A 121 14.65 1.32 2.51
N LEU A 122 13.83 2.02 3.30
CA LEU A 122 14.11 2.32 4.71
C LEU A 122 14.19 1.05 5.54
N MET A 123 13.25 0.13 5.33
CA MET A 123 13.22 -1.17 5.99
C MET A 123 14.42 -2.04 5.58
N SER A 124 14.81 -2.03 4.30
CA SER A 124 16.00 -2.76 3.85
C SER A 124 17.28 -2.19 4.45
N PHE A 125 17.41 -0.86 4.52
CA PHE A 125 18.55 -0.19 5.12
C PHE A 125 18.67 -0.47 6.61
N SER A 126 17.56 -0.40 7.34
CA SER A 126 17.49 -0.72 8.76
C SER A 126 17.95 -2.17 9.03
N TRP A 127 17.59 -3.12 8.17
CA TRP A 127 18.04 -4.50 8.28
C TRP A 127 19.55 -4.64 8.06
N CYS A 128 20.07 -4.06 6.97
CA CYS A 128 21.49 -4.14 6.62
C CYS A 128 22.41 -3.46 7.67
N ALA A 129 21.94 -2.38 8.30
CA ALA A 129 22.68 -1.65 9.32
C ALA A 129 22.45 -2.18 10.75
N ASN A 130 21.70 -3.28 10.91
CA ASN A 130 21.33 -3.86 12.22
C ASN A 130 20.57 -2.89 13.15
N TYR A 131 19.78 -1.96 12.59
CA TYR A 131 18.88 -1.09 13.34
C TYR A 131 17.55 -1.78 13.70
N ILE A 132 17.60 -3.07 14.05
CA ILE A 132 16.40 -3.93 14.14
C ILE A 132 15.38 -3.38 15.13
N ARG A 133 15.80 -2.94 16.33
CA ARG A 133 14.88 -2.37 17.33
C ARG A 133 14.21 -1.10 16.83
N SER A 134 14.98 -0.18 16.25
CA SER A 134 14.47 1.06 15.65
C SER A 134 13.52 0.77 14.49
N GLY A 135 13.93 -0.13 13.59
CA GLY A 135 13.14 -0.57 12.45
C GLY A 135 11.77 -1.12 12.85
N THR A 136 11.71 -1.94 13.91
CA THR A 136 10.42 -2.46 14.39
C THR A 136 9.46 -1.37 14.87
N LEU A 137 9.95 -0.28 15.47
CA LEU A 137 9.13 0.87 15.86
C LEU A 137 8.67 1.67 14.64
N VAL A 138 9.58 1.89 13.69
CA VAL A 138 9.28 2.59 12.44
C VAL A 138 8.22 1.85 11.64
N MET A 139 8.27 0.52 11.59
CA MET A 139 7.27 -0.31 10.91
C MET A 139 5.85 -0.10 11.47
N ILE A 140 5.65 -0.21 12.80
CA ILE A 140 4.34 0.08 13.40
C ILE A 140 3.85 1.49 13.03
N LEU A 141 4.72 2.50 13.13
CA LEU A 141 4.34 3.86 12.82
C LEU A 141 3.97 4.02 11.34
N HIS A 142 4.67 3.31 10.46
CA HIS A 142 4.39 3.27 9.04
C HIS A 142 3.01 2.67 8.76
N ASP A 143 2.69 1.53 9.38
CA ASP A 143 1.40 0.85 9.19
C ASP A 143 0.22 1.73 9.63
N VAL A 144 0.38 2.48 10.72
CA VAL A 144 -0.64 3.43 11.20
C VAL A 144 -0.77 4.62 10.25
N ALA A 145 0.34 5.12 9.71
CA ALA A 145 0.34 6.25 8.78
C ALA A 145 -0.28 5.87 7.42
N ASP A 146 -0.03 4.66 6.93
CA ASP A 146 -0.50 4.19 5.63
C ASP A 146 -2.04 4.04 5.59
N ILE A 147 -2.69 3.74 6.73
CA ILE A 147 -4.15 3.76 6.85
C ILE A 147 -4.75 5.12 6.44
N TRP A 148 -4.05 6.23 6.69
CA TRP A 148 -4.50 7.56 6.33
C TRP A 148 -4.13 7.99 4.91
N LEU A 149 -3.13 7.33 4.32
CA LEU A 149 -2.61 7.65 2.99
C LEU A 149 -3.39 6.92 1.87
N GLU A 150 -4.06 5.82 2.22
CA GLU A 150 -4.92 4.99 1.36
C GLU A 150 -6.30 5.63 1.07
#